data_AF-W6Y2D3-F1
#
_entry.id   AF-W6Y2D3-F1
#
_cell.length_a   1.000
_cell.length_b   1.000
_cell.length_c   1.000
_cell.angle_alpha   90.00
_cell.angle_beta   90.00
_cell.angle_gamma   90.00
#
_symmetry.space_group_name_H-M   'P 1'
#
loop_
_entity.id
_entity.type
_entity.pdbx_description
1 polymer ?
#
loop_
_entity_poly.entity_id
_entity_poly.type
_entity_poly.pdbx_seq_one_letter_code
_entity_poly.pdbx_strand_id
1 'polypeptide(L)'
;MYTPQEKTADTVAKSSFWKWTSRTRNHILAFTLVLATAVVPLVILGEATSPPYAGRAPFSSLFLDKVISCGGSIGGRPANSTITGMEKVFALDTTFGQYTFSQVKAIDIAWDVGIGRGLQLLASWASYIIFCNALLKSIERHPASFITFQRIALEGPKLTSIATLIVELWVAKSKRTKALFFYMLWSTAYIVTLPIVIGAMTGYDATSVAWIDIEGVDNIVPASSVKKTWMVKGTVNETFAQPACVDTQVKDKYSWFMGQRLEMCDCQVPNGTRYSGKEINEMGRTAQFYEVMSLGCIYNFTSNTQTFEDVDYPDRNSRKTYSCNSTVPVTIKDKTYDAQDLVTSFGYCHQAIAYNETYLEGKSRCLPDTAHPSYEWGFSTLLSGLFVFVTSAWVVSMYILWLDSQHGSTLVQMGYRMTPLRAAFAMARAARQRTGYCEKQLVRADTEALEKELYGQKGSKKTKVDFGIFVEDTEGGEEMRGWQKVGDDRNSR
;
A
#
# COMPACT_ATOMS: atom_id res chain seq x y z
N MET A 1 -50.33 70.30 15.90
CA MET A 1 -49.89 70.11 17.31
C MET A 1 -50.34 68.71 17.70
N TYR A 2 -49.47 67.91 18.33
CA TYR A 2 -49.52 66.46 18.60
C TYR A 2 -48.60 65.59 17.72
N THR A 3 -47.37 65.41 18.20
CA THR A 3 -46.75 64.09 18.40
C THR A 3 -47.05 63.62 19.84
N PRO A 4 -46.72 62.39 20.32
CA PRO A 4 -46.07 61.22 19.67
C PRO A 4 -46.72 59.84 20.01
N GLN A 5 -46.30 58.76 19.34
CA GLN A 5 -45.81 57.51 19.98
C GLN A 5 -45.28 56.50 18.93
N GLU A 6 -43.95 56.47 18.83
CA GLU A 6 -43.07 55.29 18.99
C GLU A 6 -43.60 53.89 18.62
N LYS A 7 -43.05 53.30 17.55
CA LYS A 7 -42.85 51.85 17.40
C LYS A 7 -41.49 51.55 16.77
N THR A 8 -40.56 51.20 17.66
CA THR A 8 -39.59 50.09 17.60
C THR A 8 -39.00 49.70 16.24
N ALA A 9 -37.68 49.89 16.18
CA ALA A 9 -36.77 49.35 15.20
C ALA A 9 -36.79 47.81 15.15
N ASP A 10 -36.94 47.27 13.94
CA ASP A 10 -36.45 45.92 13.60
C ASP A 10 -35.39 46.04 12.51
N THR A 11 -34.16 46.17 12.96
CA THR A 11 -32.96 46.06 12.13
C THR A 11 -32.76 44.60 11.80
N VAL A 12 -33.36 44.12 10.71
CA VAL A 12 -32.99 42.83 10.12
C VAL A 12 -31.59 42.97 9.52
N ALA A 13 -30.59 42.70 10.35
CA ALA A 13 -29.23 42.46 9.94
C ALA A 13 -29.22 41.26 8.99
N LYS A 14 -29.23 41.53 7.68
CA LYS A 14 -28.83 40.54 6.67
C LYS A 14 -27.37 40.19 6.93
N SER A 15 -27.17 39.09 7.67
CA SER A 15 -25.86 38.49 7.85
C SER A 15 -25.26 38.21 6.48
N SER A 16 -24.21 38.93 6.15
CA SER A 16 -23.37 38.70 4.98
C SER A 16 -22.64 37.35 5.16
N PHE A 17 -23.32 36.26 4.82
CA PHE A 17 -22.72 34.93 4.79
C PHE A 17 -21.83 34.85 3.54
N TRP A 18 -20.53 35.06 3.78
CA TRP A 18 -19.41 34.47 3.04
C TRP A 18 -19.46 34.55 1.50
N LYS A 19 -19.16 35.75 0.95
CA LYS A 19 -18.77 35.87 -0.46
C LYS A 19 -17.37 35.28 -0.65
N TRP A 20 -17.34 33.97 -0.89
CA TRP A 20 -16.13 33.27 -1.27
C TRP A 20 -15.64 33.76 -2.64
N THR A 21 -14.47 34.36 -2.68
CA THR A 21 -13.85 34.76 -3.95
C THR A 21 -13.49 33.52 -4.77
N SER A 22 -13.55 33.58 -6.10
CA SER A 22 -13.16 32.46 -6.98
C SER A 22 -11.75 31.92 -6.65
N ARG A 23 -10.87 32.79 -6.13
CA ARG A 23 -9.51 32.47 -5.71
C ARG A 23 -9.48 31.58 -4.48
N THR A 24 -10.22 31.91 -3.41
CA THR A 24 -10.31 31.06 -2.21
C THR A 24 -10.89 29.68 -2.55
N ARG A 25 -11.82 29.62 -3.51
CA ARG A 25 -12.37 28.35 -4.01
C ARG A 25 -11.34 27.40 -4.59
N ASN A 26 -10.44 27.92 -5.41
CA ASN A 26 -9.39 27.10 -6.00
C ASN A 26 -8.37 26.61 -4.96
N HIS A 27 -8.11 27.41 -3.92
CA HIS A 27 -7.21 27.01 -2.82
C HIS A 27 -7.80 25.89 -1.95
N ILE A 28 -9.08 25.93 -1.57
CA ILE A 28 -9.69 24.80 -0.85
C ILE A 28 -9.79 23.57 -1.75
N LEU A 29 -10.14 23.71 -3.03
CA LEU A 29 -10.15 22.56 -3.94
C LEU A 29 -8.76 21.92 -4.05
N ALA A 30 -7.70 22.71 -4.20
CA ALA A 30 -6.35 22.18 -4.24
C ALA A 30 -5.95 21.51 -2.91
N PHE A 31 -6.27 22.13 -1.77
CA PHE A 31 -5.96 21.58 -0.46
C PHE A 31 -6.72 20.28 -0.18
N THR A 32 -8.01 20.22 -0.53
CA THR A 32 -8.83 19.02 -0.40
C THR A 32 -8.34 17.89 -1.30
N LEU A 33 -7.89 18.19 -2.53
CA LEU A 33 -7.25 17.21 -3.40
C LEU A 33 -5.97 16.64 -2.78
N VAL A 34 -5.11 17.48 -2.17
CA VAL A 34 -3.91 17.01 -1.46
C VAL A 34 -4.27 16.11 -0.28
N LEU A 35 -5.26 16.50 0.52
CA LEU A 35 -5.73 15.65 1.62
C LEU A 35 -6.21 14.29 1.10
N ALA A 36 -7.05 14.28 0.07
CA ALA A 36 -7.62 13.06 -0.50
C ALA A 36 -6.58 12.15 -1.17
N THR A 37 -5.54 12.71 -1.80
CA THR A 37 -4.58 11.94 -2.62
C THR A 37 -3.25 11.65 -1.94
N ALA A 38 -2.87 12.40 -0.90
CA ALA A 38 -1.62 12.18 -0.18
C ALA A 38 -1.85 11.76 1.28
N VAL A 39 -2.73 12.45 2.01
CA VAL A 39 -2.89 12.23 3.46
C VAL A 39 -3.77 11.04 3.75
N VAL A 40 -4.95 10.95 3.13
CA VAL A 40 -5.89 9.84 3.36
C VAL A 40 -5.26 8.48 3.03
N PRO A 41 -4.58 8.27 1.88
CA PRO A 41 -3.92 7.00 1.60
C PRO A 41 -2.82 6.64 2.60
N LEU A 42 -2.06 7.63 3.09
CA LEU A 42 -1.05 7.41 4.14
C LEU A 42 -1.68 6.96 5.46
N VAL A 43 -2.80 7.56 5.85
CA VAL A 43 -3.53 7.18 7.07
C VAL A 43 -4.11 5.78 6.92
N ILE A 44 -4.76 5.47 5.79
CA ILE A 44 -5.31 4.13 5.52
C ILE A 44 -4.19 3.09 5.55
N LEU A 45 -3.06 3.35 4.89
CA LEU A 45 -1.90 2.46 4.90
C LEU A 45 -1.36 2.27 6.33
N GLY A 46 -1.25 3.35 7.10
CA GLY A 46 -0.75 3.31 8.47
C GLY A 46 -1.63 2.46 9.39
N GLU A 47 -2.94 2.59 9.29
CA GLU A 47 -3.90 1.79 10.05
C GLU A 47 -3.91 0.33 9.58
N ALA A 48 -3.93 0.08 8.26
CA ALA A 48 -3.93 -1.27 7.70
C ALA A 48 -2.66 -2.06 8.02
N THR A 49 -1.54 -1.38 8.29
CA THR A 49 -0.23 -2.00 8.57
C THR A 49 0.19 -1.87 10.03
N SER A 50 -0.71 -1.46 10.92
CA SER A 50 -0.44 -1.41 12.37
C SER A 50 -0.74 -2.76 13.03
N PRO A 51 0.20 -3.36 13.77
CA PRO A 51 -0.04 -4.62 14.46
C PRO A 51 -1.05 -4.44 15.62
N PRO A 52 -2.00 -5.38 15.81
CA PRO A 52 -3.06 -5.25 16.80
C PRO A 52 -2.59 -5.22 18.27
N TYR A 53 -1.37 -5.69 18.57
CA TYR A 53 -0.90 -5.91 19.95
C TYR A 53 0.36 -5.14 20.35
N ALA A 54 1.04 -4.46 19.42
CA ALA A 54 2.24 -3.67 19.69
C ALA A 54 1.91 -2.20 19.37
N GLY A 55 1.66 -1.40 20.42
CA GLY A 55 1.06 -0.05 20.37
C GLY A 55 1.32 0.73 19.09
N ARG A 56 0.24 1.20 18.45
CA ARG A 56 0.14 1.94 17.16
C ARG A 56 1.46 2.48 16.60
N ALA A 57 2.29 1.58 16.06
CA ALA A 57 3.46 1.93 15.26
C ALA A 57 3.04 1.83 13.79
N PRO A 58 2.58 2.93 13.15
CA PRO A 58 2.12 2.88 11.77
C PRO A 58 3.25 2.43 10.86
N PHE A 59 2.91 1.68 9.80
CA PHE A 59 3.85 1.17 8.79
C PHE A 59 4.83 0.09 9.29
N SER A 60 4.77 -0.33 10.55
CA SER A 60 5.73 -1.30 11.10
C SER A 60 5.66 -2.67 10.41
N SER A 61 4.46 -3.15 10.05
CA SER A 61 4.31 -4.43 9.34
C SER A 61 4.60 -4.37 7.84
N LEU A 62 4.81 -3.17 7.28
CA LEU A 62 5.07 -2.98 5.86
C LEU A 62 6.41 -3.61 5.44
N PHE A 63 7.45 -3.42 6.26
CA PHE A 63 8.82 -3.83 5.93
C PHE A 63 9.21 -5.19 6.50
N LEU A 64 8.34 -5.81 7.32
CA LEU A 64 8.56 -7.15 7.84
C LEU A 64 8.62 -8.17 6.70
N ASP A 65 9.31 -9.27 6.96
CA ASP A 65 9.34 -10.39 6.03
C ASP A 65 7.94 -10.99 5.89
N LYS A 66 7.62 -11.35 4.65
CA LYS A 66 6.28 -11.79 4.28
C LYS A 66 6.26 -13.30 4.28
N VAL A 67 5.25 -13.88 4.93
CA VAL A 67 5.07 -15.33 4.97
C VAL A 67 3.93 -15.66 4.02
N ILE A 68 4.20 -16.44 2.98
CA ILE A 68 3.14 -16.99 2.13
C ILE A 68 2.42 -18.05 2.95
N SER A 69 1.20 -17.75 3.36
CA SER A 69 0.30 -18.74 3.92
C SER A 69 -0.50 -19.37 2.79
N CYS A 70 -0.51 -20.70 2.72
CA CYS A 70 -1.44 -21.44 1.88
C CYS A 70 -2.60 -22.00 2.72
N GLY A 71 -3.77 -22.12 2.09
CA GLY A 71 -4.98 -22.63 2.74
C GLY A 71 -4.74 -24.03 3.33
N GLY A 72 -5.19 -24.23 4.57
CA GLY A 72 -5.07 -25.52 5.25
C GLY A 72 -3.66 -25.91 5.70
N SER A 73 -2.72 -24.95 5.78
CA SER A 73 -1.37 -25.20 6.30
C SER A 73 -1.38 -25.63 7.76
N ILE A 74 -0.54 -26.62 8.07
CA ILE A 74 -0.26 -27.06 9.45
C ILE A 74 0.61 -26.00 10.10
N GLY A 75 0.29 -25.60 11.33
CA GLY A 75 1.07 -24.58 12.05
C GLY A 75 0.99 -23.15 11.52
N GLY A 76 0.29 -22.93 10.41
CA GLY A 76 0.18 -21.62 9.75
C GLY A 76 1.46 -21.12 9.06
N ARG A 77 2.55 -21.90 9.06
CA ARG A 77 3.84 -21.53 8.44
C ARG A 77 4.49 -22.74 7.74
N PRO A 78 4.31 -22.88 6.43
CA PRO A 78 4.97 -23.93 5.68
C PRO A 78 6.50 -23.76 5.66
N ALA A 79 7.23 -24.84 5.38
CA ALA A 79 8.68 -24.78 5.27
C ALA A 79 9.11 -23.82 4.15
N ASN A 80 10.12 -22.98 4.43
CA ASN A 80 10.65 -21.97 3.50
C ASN A 80 9.60 -21.01 2.89
N SER A 81 8.51 -20.75 3.62
CA SER A 81 7.43 -19.85 3.18
C SER A 81 7.72 -18.36 3.40
N THR A 82 8.80 -18.03 4.11
CA THR A 82 9.21 -16.65 4.36
C THR A 82 9.95 -16.08 3.15
N ILE A 83 9.35 -15.10 2.49
CA ILE A 83 9.97 -14.32 1.43
C ILE A 83 10.77 -13.19 2.08
N THR A 84 12.06 -13.11 1.71
CA THR A 84 12.99 -12.09 2.21
C THR A 84 13.60 -11.31 1.04
N GLY A 85 14.37 -10.27 1.34
CA GLY A 85 15.11 -9.53 0.32
C GLY A 85 14.24 -8.69 -0.63
N MET A 86 14.56 -8.69 -1.93
CA MET A 86 13.84 -7.92 -2.95
C MET A 86 12.58 -8.61 -3.45
N GLU A 87 12.45 -9.92 -3.26
CA GLU A 87 11.30 -10.69 -3.74
C GLU A 87 10.01 -10.27 -3.03
N LYS A 88 10.07 -9.91 -1.74
CA LYS A 88 8.91 -9.42 -0.99
C LYS A 88 8.33 -8.09 -1.52
N VAL A 89 9.07 -7.36 -2.37
CA VAL A 89 8.56 -6.16 -3.05
C VAL A 89 7.52 -6.54 -4.11
N PHE A 90 7.61 -7.73 -4.70
CA PHE A 90 6.70 -8.16 -5.77
C PHE A 90 5.73 -9.26 -5.33
N ALA A 91 5.93 -9.81 -4.12
CA ALA A 91 5.04 -10.81 -3.56
C ALA A 91 3.66 -10.23 -3.26
N LEU A 92 2.62 -10.93 -3.72
CA LEU A 92 1.22 -10.65 -3.37
C LEU A 92 0.93 -11.25 -2.00
N ASP A 93 0.97 -10.42 -0.95
CA ASP A 93 0.75 -10.87 0.43
C ASP A 93 -0.66 -10.54 0.94
N THR A 94 -1.41 -9.72 0.22
CA THR A 94 -2.81 -9.42 0.51
C THR A 94 -3.67 -9.80 -0.70
N THR A 95 -4.19 -11.02 -0.68
CA THR A 95 -5.03 -11.59 -1.74
C THR A 95 -6.48 -11.71 -1.30
N PHE A 96 -7.40 -11.70 -2.28
CA PHE A 96 -8.83 -11.75 -2.05
C PHE A 96 -9.56 -12.60 -3.08
N GLY A 97 -10.62 -13.26 -2.61
CA GLY A 97 -11.60 -13.97 -3.43
C GLY A 97 -11.10 -15.29 -4.00
N GLN A 98 -12.00 -16.03 -4.65
CA GLN A 98 -11.67 -17.22 -5.42
C GLN A 98 -12.33 -17.07 -6.78
N TYR A 99 -11.51 -16.84 -7.80
CA TYR A 99 -11.95 -16.50 -9.14
C TYR A 99 -11.52 -17.55 -10.15
N THR A 100 -12.24 -17.62 -11.26
CA THR A 100 -11.74 -18.31 -12.45
C THR A 100 -10.65 -17.47 -13.12
N PHE A 101 -9.78 -18.10 -13.91
CA PHE A 101 -8.73 -17.41 -14.66
C PHE A 101 -9.26 -16.21 -15.48
N SER A 102 -10.41 -16.40 -16.15
CA SER A 102 -10.99 -15.35 -16.99
C SER A 102 -11.45 -14.13 -16.18
N GLN A 103 -12.06 -14.37 -15.02
CA GLN A 103 -12.55 -13.31 -14.13
C GLN A 103 -11.40 -12.51 -13.56
N VAL A 104 -10.38 -13.19 -13.02
CA VAL A 104 -9.25 -12.52 -12.38
C VAL A 104 -8.46 -11.68 -13.38
N LYS A 105 -8.28 -12.19 -14.59
CA LYS A 105 -7.61 -11.47 -15.67
C LYS A 105 -8.42 -10.26 -16.14
N ALA A 106 -9.74 -10.35 -16.13
CA ALA A 106 -10.60 -9.20 -16.44
C ALA A 106 -10.51 -8.11 -15.36
N ILE A 107 -10.44 -8.49 -14.08
CA ILE A 107 -10.22 -7.56 -12.95
C ILE A 107 -8.89 -6.84 -13.10
N ASP A 108 -7.82 -7.59 -13.37
CA ASP A 108 -6.47 -7.07 -13.54
C ASP A 108 -6.39 -6.05 -14.70
N ILE A 109 -6.94 -6.39 -15.87
CA ILE A 109 -7.04 -5.47 -17.02
C ILE A 109 -7.87 -4.23 -16.68
N ALA A 110 -9.01 -4.40 -15.99
CA ALA A 110 -9.87 -3.29 -15.62
C ALA A 110 -9.17 -2.34 -14.63
N TRP A 111 -8.39 -2.87 -13.70
CA TRP A 111 -7.59 -2.11 -12.76
C TRP A 111 -6.48 -1.31 -13.47
N ASP A 112 -5.70 -1.96 -14.33
CA ASP A 112 -4.62 -1.32 -15.08
C ASP A 112 -5.11 -0.20 -16.01
N VAL A 113 -6.23 -0.43 -16.69
CA VAL A 113 -6.82 0.57 -17.59
C VAL A 113 -7.50 1.67 -16.80
N GLY A 114 -8.36 1.33 -15.84
CA GLY A 114 -9.15 2.28 -15.08
C GLY A 114 -8.30 3.11 -14.12
N ILE A 115 -7.60 2.45 -13.20
CA ILE A 115 -6.80 3.09 -12.17
C ILE A 115 -5.44 3.49 -12.74
N GLY A 116 -4.71 2.56 -13.37
CA GLY A 116 -3.35 2.82 -13.88
C GLY A 116 -3.31 3.96 -14.90
N ARG A 117 -4.05 3.82 -16.02
CA ARG A 117 -4.09 4.86 -17.07
C ARG A 117 -4.92 6.07 -16.68
N GLY A 118 -6.01 5.88 -15.93
CA GLY A 118 -6.83 7.00 -15.45
C GLY A 118 -6.04 7.93 -14.53
N LEU A 119 -5.28 7.39 -13.58
CA LEU A 119 -4.45 8.20 -12.68
C LEU A 119 -3.32 8.90 -13.45
N GLN A 120 -2.70 8.21 -14.42
CA GLN A 120 -1.69 8.82 -15.30
C GLN A 120 -2.24 10.04 -16.06
N LEU A 121 -3.47 9.95 -16.58
CA LEU A 121 -4.12 11.05 -17.29
C LEU A 121 -4.41 12.23 -16.35
N LEU A 122 -4.95 11.97 -15.17
CA LEU A 122 -5.23 13.01 -14.16
C LEU A 122 -3.94 13.69 -13.67
N ALA A 123 -2.90 12.90 -13.39
CA ALA A 123 -1.60 13.40 -12.96
C ALA A 123 -0.94 14.24 -14.06
N SER A 124 -1.03 13.80 -15.32
CA SER A 124 -0.54 14.54 -16.49
C SER A 124 -1.26 15.88 -16.64
N TRP A 125 -2.59 15.89 -16.52
CA TRP A 125 -3.41 17.10 -16.62
C TRP A 125 -3.09 18.11 -15.50
N ALA A 126 -3.03 17.65 -14.25
CA ALA A 126 -2.66 18.50 -13.12
C ALA A 126 -1.25 19.07 -13.28
N SER A 127 -0.28 18.24 -13.66
CA SER A 127 1.11 18.65 -13.86
C SER A 127 1.25 19.67 -14.98
N TYR A 128 0.52 19.52 -16.08
CA TYR A 128 0.49 20.50 -17.16
C TYR A 128 0.12 21.90 -16.65
N ILE A 129 -0.95 22.01 -15.85
CA ILE A 129 -1.40 23.29 -15.28
C ILE A 129 -0.32 23.89 -14.36
N ILE A 130 0.26 23.08 -13.48
CA ILE A 130 1.28 23.53 -12.51
C ILE A 130 2.55 23.97 -13.22
N PHE A 131 3.01 23.19 -14.20
CA PHE A 131 4.20 23.50 -14.99
C PHE A 131 4.04 24.77 -15.81
N CYS A 132 2.89 24.98 -16.46
CA CYS A 132 2.63 26.23 -17.17
C CYS A 132 2.74 27.46 -16.24
N ASN A 133 2.17 27.39 -15.03
CA ASN A 133 2.27 28.49 -14.06
C ASN A 133 3.71 28.69 -13.56
N ALA A 134 4.44 27.60 -13.32
CA ALA A 134 5.84 27.67 -12.88
C ALA A 134 6.76 28.23 -13.98
N LEU A 135 6.49 27.92 -15.25
CA LEU A 135 7.20 28.47 -16.40
C LEU A 135 6.94 29.97 -16.57
N LEU A 136 5.69 30.42 -16.44
CA LEU A 136 5.36 31.85 -16.46
C LEU A 136 6.16 32.62 -15.41
N LYS A 137 6.20 32.09 -14.17
CA LYS A 137 7.02 32.65 -13.10
C LYS A 137 8.51 32.68 -13.44
N SER A 138 9.01 31.64 -14.11
CA SER A 138 10.41 31.61 -14.54
C SER A 138 10.71 32.69 -15.59
N ILE A 139 9.78 32.93 -16.53
CA ILE A 139 9.91 33.95 -17.58
C ILE A 139 9.90 35.36 -17.00
N GLU A 140 9.14 35.61 -15.93
CA GLU A 140 9.14 36.89 -15.22
C GLU A 140 10.52 37.26 -14.66
N ARG A 141 11.27 36.27 -14.17
CA ARG A 141 12.58 36.50 -13.54
C ARG A 141 13.73 36.45 -14.53
N HIS A 142 13.64 35.57 -15.51
CA HIS A 142 14.68 35.37 -16.51
C HIS A 142 14.05 35.24 -17.90
N PRO A 143 14.42 36.11 -18.85
CA PRO A 143 13.90 36.03 -20.20
C PRO A 143 14.28 34.68 -20.84
N ALA A 144 13.28 33.94 -21.30
CA ALA A 144 13.47 32.65 -21.94
C ALA A 144 13.92 32.84 -23.40
N SER A 145 14.73 31.90 -23.89
CA SER A 145 15.06 31.85 -25.32
C SER A 145 13.79 31.59 -26.14
N PHE A 146 13.64 32.25 -27.28
CA PHE A 146 12.48 32.11 -28.17
C PHE A 146 12.19 30.63 -28.53
N ILE A 147 13.24 29.86 -28.84
CA ILE A 147 13.12 28.42 -29.17
C ILE A 147 12.56 27.59 -28.01
N THR A 148 12.91 27.96 -26.77
CA THR A 148 12.54 27.25 -25.56
C THR A 148 11.10 27.55 -25.19
N PHE A 149 10.70 28.81 -25.34
CA PHE A 149 9.32 29.22 -25.18
C PHE A 149 8.40 28.55 -26.22
N GLN A 150 8.80 28.53 -27.49
CA GLN A 150 8.07 27.87 -28.57
C GLN A 150 7.87 26.37 -28.32
N ARG A 151 8.95 25.66 -27.99
CA ARG A 151 8.91 24.20 -27.83
C ARG A 151 8.12 23.72 -26.62
N ILE A 152 7.98 24.57 -25.60
CA ILE A 152 7.26 24.25 -24.37
C ILE A 152 5.79 24.68 -24.45
N ALA A 153 5.51 25.82 -25.09
CA ALA A 153 4.17 26.41 -25.09
C ALA A 153 3.32 26.05 -26.33
N LEU A 154 3.95 25.66 -27.44
CA LEU A 154 3.27 25.46 -28.73
C LEU A 154 3.54 24.10 -29.39
N GLU A 155 4.78 23.60 -29.32
CA GLU A 155 5.04 22.24 -29.73
C GLU A 155 4.55 21.32 -28.61
N GLY A 156 3.48 20.56 -28.88
CA GLY A 156 2.94 19.57 -27.95
C GLY A 156 3.96 18.48 -27.57
N PRO A 157 3.54 17.34 -27.00
CA PRO A 157 4.47 16.30 -26.56
C PRO A 157 5.25 15.71 -27.74
N LYS A 158 6.50 16.17 -27.93
CA LYS A 158 7.47 15.67 -28.90
C LYS A 158 8.79 15.34 -28.20
N LEU A 159 9.51 14.34 -28.72
CA LEU A 159 10.85 13.98 -28.22
C LEU A 159 11.82 15.17 -28.29
N THR A 160 11.64 16.06 -29.27
CA THR A 160 12.40 17.30 -29.42
C THR A 160 12.18 18.27 -28.25
N SER A 161 10.96 18.34 -27.70
CA SER A 161 10.65 19.18 -26.53
C SER A 161 11.36 18.65 -25.27
N ILE A 162 11.45 17.33 -25.10
CA ILE A 162 12.22 16.69 -24.01
C ILE A 162 13.72 17.00 -24.15
N ALA A 163 14.28 16.82 -25.35
CA ALA A 163 15.68 17.16 -25.62
C ALA A 163 15.99 18.63 -25.33
N THR A 164 15.04 19.53 -25.61
CA THR A 164 15.17 20.96 -25.33
C THR A 164 15.16 21.25 -23.82
N LEU A 165 14.25 20.62 -23.06
CA LEU A 165 14.23 20.72 -21.60
C LEU A 165 15.55 20.23 -20.98
N ILE A 166 16.12 19.14 -21.51
CA ILE A 166 17.42 18.63 -21.08
C ILE A 166 18.51 19.65 -21.40
N VAL A 167 18.58 20.21 -22.61
CA VAL A 167 19.58 21.22 -22.98
C VAL A 167 19.48 22.47 -22.08
N GLU A 168 18.25 22.94 -21.82
CA GLU A 168 18.01 24.11 -20.97
C GLU A 168 18.39 23.88 -19.50
N LEU A 169 18.25 22.66 -18.99
CA LEU A 169 18.76 22.27 -17.67
C LEU A 169 20.27 22.55 -17.53
N TRP A 170 21.02 22.32 -18.60
CA TRP A 170 22.47 22.54 -18.61
C TRP A 170 22.86 24.00 -18.88
N VAL A 171 22.12 24.68 -19.76
CA VAL A 171 22.40 26.06 -20.21
C VAL A 171 21.94 27.13 -19.22
N ALA A 172 20.89 26.88 -18.42
CA ALA A 172 20.35 27.85 -17.48
C ALA A 172 21.42 28.33 -16.49
N LYS A 173 21.59 29.64 -16.30
CA LYS A 173 22.61 30.18 -15.37
C LYS A 173 22.19 30.13 -13.90
N SER A 174 20.89 30.14 -13.63
CA SER A 174 20.33 30.20 -12.28
C SER A 174 20.12 28.80 -11.69
N LYS A 175 20.65 28.56 -10.48
CA LYS A 175 20.45 27.29 -9.75
C LYS A 175 18.96 26.96 -9.54
N ARG A 176 18.12 27.98 -9.31
CA ARG A 176 16.67 27.82 -9.11
C ARG A 176 15.97 27.36 -10.38
N THR A 177 16.32 27.92 -11.53
CA THR A 177 15.79 27.53 -12.84
C THR A 177 16.23 26.11 -13.21
N LYS A 178 17.49 25.75 -12.91
CA LYS A 178 17.95 24.35 -13.07
C LYS A 178 17.13 23.38 -12.22
N ALA A 179 16.92 23.70 -10.94
CA ALA A 179 16.11 22.87 -10.05
C ALA A 179 14.67 22.70 -10.56
N LEU A 180 14.05 23.77 -11.10
CA LEU A 180 12.71 23.71 -11.69
C LEU A 180 12.67 22.76 -12.89
N PHE A 181 13.58 22.91 -13.86
CA PHE A 181 13.61 22.03 -15.05
C PHE A 181 13.93 20.58 -14.70
N PHE A 182 14.83 20.34 -13.73
CA PHE A 182 15.12 19.00 -13.23
C PHE A 182 13.87 18.37 -12.60
N TYR A 183 13.16 19.12 -11.76
CA TYR A 183 11.93 18.65 -11.14
C TYR A 183 10.84 18.35 -12.18
N MET A 184 10.68 19.20 -13.21
CA MET A 184 9.75 18.94 -14.32
C MET A 184 10.07 17.63 -15.05
N LEU A 185 11.35 17.36 -15.32
CA LEU A 185 11.80 16.11 -15.95
C LEU A 185 11.55 14.91 -15.04
N TRP A 186 11.97 14.98 -13.78
CA TRP A 186 11.76 13.93 -12.77
C TRP A 186 10.28 13.59 -12.61
N SER A 187 9.44 14.61 -12.47
CA SER A 187 8.00 14.43 -12.34
C SER A 187 7.38 13.86 -13.62
N THR A 188 7.85 14.27 -14.80
CA THR A 188 7.34 13.70 -16.06
C THR A 188 7.70 12.21 -16.15
N ALA A 189 8.92 11.84 -15.78
CA ALA A 189 9.35 10.45 -15.71
C ALA A 189 8.47 9.64 -14.73
N TYR A 190 8.19 10.19 -13.55
CA TYR A 190 7.29 9.58 -12.57
C TYR A 190 5.89 9.33 -13.14
N ILE A 191 5.29 10.32 -13.81
CA ILE A 191 3.94 10.19 -14.41
C ILE A 191 3.92 9.11 -15.52
N VAL A 192 5.02 8.98 -16.28
CA VAL A 192 5.14 7.95 -17.31
C VAL A 192 5.24 6.55 -16.69
N THR A 193 5.93 6.41 -15.56
CA THR A 193 6.08 5.11 -14.87
C THR A 193 4.88 4.71 -14.01
N LEU A 194 3.95 5.64 -13.70
CA LEU A 194 2.75 5.37 -12.88
C LEU A 194 2.01 4.07 -13.26
N PRO A 195 1.59 3.83 -14.51
CA PRO A 195 0.85 2.61 -14.85
C PRO A 195 1.68 1.34 -14.67
N ILE A 196 3.00 1.43 -14.87
CA ILE A 196 3.91 0.28 -14.74
C ILE A 196 4.00 -0.10 -13.26
N VAL A 197 4.17 0.88 -12.37
CA VAL A 197 4.25 0.62 -10.92
C VAL A 197 2.92 0.12 -10.39
N ILE A 198 1.79 0.70 -10.81
CA ILE A 198 0.44 0.26 -10.44
C ILE A 198 0.17 -1.17 -10.89
N GLY A 199 0.50 -1.51 -12.14
CA GLY A 199 0.35 -2.89 -12.61
C GLY A 199 1.33 -3.86 -11.94
N ALA A 200 2.48 -3.40 -11.45
CA ALA A 200 3.43 -4.25 -10.73
C ALA A 200 3.05 -4.49 -9.26
N MET A 201 2.28 -3.59 -8.63
CA MET A 201 1.85 -3.75 -7.23
C MET A 201 0.59 -4.59 -7.10
N THR A 202 -0.14 -4.81 -8.19
CA THR A 202 -1.32 -5.66 -8.25
C THR A 202 -1.08 -6.87 -9.13
N GLY A 203 -1.85 -7.92 -8.93
CA GLY A 203 -1.82 -9.05 -9.83
C GLY A 203 -2.67 -10.18 -9.31
N TYR A 204 -2.51 -11.33 -9.94
CA TYR A 204 -3.15 -12.55 -9.52
C TYR A 204 -2.17 -13.71 -9.45
N ASP A 205 -2.46 -14.62 -8.54
CA ASP A 205 -1.75 -15.88 -8.40
C ASP A 205 -2.74 -17.04 -8.36
N ALA A 206 -2.27 -18.25 -8.67
CA ALA A 206 -3.06 -19.46 -8.45
C ALA A 206 -3.24 -19.68 -6.94
N THR A 207 -4.43 -20.10 -6.53
CA THR A 207 -4.65 -20.48 -5.14
C THR A 207 -3.71 -21.63 -4.79
N SER A 208 -3.06 -21.52 -3.63
CA SER A 208 -2.11 -22.52 -3.16
C SER A 208 -2.66 -23.25 -1.93
N VAL A 209 -2.45 -24.56 -1.92
CA VAL A 209 -2.81 -25.44 -0.81
C VAL A 209 -1.54 -26.07 -0.25
N ALA A 210 -1.56 -26.39 1.04
CA ALA A 210 -0.42 -27.04 1.69
C ALA A 210 -0.34 -28.53 1.31
N TRP A 211 0.84 -28.96 0.88
CA TRP A 211 1.20 -30.36 0.62
C TRP A 211 2.32 -30.79 1.56
N ILE A 212 2.33 -32.05 1.94
CA ILE A 212 3.28 -32.60 2.91
C ILE A 212 4.02 -33.77 2.29
N ASP A 213 5.33 -33.78 2.47
CA ASP A 213 6.20 -34.89 2.14
C ASP A 213 6.40 -35.79 3.37
N ILE A 214 5.70 -36.93 3.40
CA ILE A 214 5.76 -37.90 4.50
C ILE A 214 6.72 -39.02 4.10
N GLU A 215 7.79 -39.20 4.88
CA GLU A 215 8.77 -40.26 4.63
C GLU A 215 8.11 -41.65 4.67
N GLY A 216 8.34 -42.45 3.62
CA GLY A 216 7.76 -43.79 3.47
C GLY A 216 6.47 -43.84 2.64
N VAL A 217 5.96 -42.69 2.19
CA VAL A 217 4.92 -42.61 1.16
C VAL A 217 5.56 -42.04 -0.11
N ASP A 218 5.48 -42.76 -1.23
CA ASP A 218 6.11 -42.33 -2.49
C ASP A 218 5.53 -41.03 -3.09
N ASN A 219 4.44 -40.49 -2.50
CA ASN A 219 3.72 -39.32 -2.99
C ASN A 219 3.53 -38.28 -1.89
N ILE A 220 3.63 -37.00 -2.27
CA ILE A 220 3.15 -35.91 -1.44
C ILE A 220 1.65 -35.99 -1.26
N VAL A 221 1.19 -35.72 -0.03
CA VAL A 221 -0.23 -35.74 0.31
C VAL A 221 -0.71 -34.33 0.63
N PRO A 222 -1.97 -33.98 0.34
CA PRO A 222 -2.50 -32.69 0.73
C PRO A 222 -2.59 -32.62 2.26
N ALA A 223 -2.34 -31.46 2.85
CA ALA A 223 -2.39 -31.26 4.30
C ALA A 223 -3.79 -31.53 4.89
N SER A 224 -4.84 -31.41 4.08
CA SER A 224 -6.21 -31.79 4.46
C SER A 224 -6.39 -33.29 4.73
N SER A 225 -5.46 -34.14 4.25
CA SER A 225 -5.50 -35.59 4.49
C SER A 225 -5.06 -35.97 5.90
N VAL A 226 -4.36 -35.08 6.62
CA VAL A 226 -3.92 -35.35 7.99
C VAL A 226 -4.89 -34.71 8.99
N LYS A 227 -5.25 -35.46 10.03
CA LYS A 227 -6.23 -35.02 11.03
C LYS A 227 -5.54 -34.75 12.36
N LYS A 228 -5.93 -33.69 13.07
CA LYS A 228 -5.44 -33.45 14.44
C LYS A 228 -5.72 -34.67 15.30
N THR A 229 -4.74 -35.10 16.08
CA THR A 229 -4.83 -36.31 16.90
C THR A 229 -4.13 -36.09 18.24
N TRP A 230 -4.56 -36.85 19.23
CA TRP A 230 -3.79 -37.02 20.45
C TRP A 230 -2.72 -38.08 20.20
N MET A 231 -1.47 -37.64 20.07
CA MET A 231 -0.35 -38.50 19.69
C MET A 231 0.18 -39.24 20.92
N VAL A 232 0.14 -40.56 20.89
CA VAL A 232 0.69 -41.41 21.95
C VAL A 232 2.05 -41.94 21.52
N LYS A 233 3.11 -41.52 22.21
CA LYS A 233 4.49 -41.92 21.93
C LYS A 233 4.86 -43.26 22.56
N GLY A 234 4.14 -43.64 23.61
CA GLY A 234 4.41 -44.84 24.38
C GLY A 234 3.71 -44.81 25.74
N THR A 235 4.11 -45.74 26.60
CA THR A 235 3.78 -45.73 28.03
C THR A 235 4.95 -45.14 28.82
N VAL A 236 4.76 -44.90 30.12
CA VAL A 236 5.87 -44.48 31.02
C VAL A 236 7.07 -45.43 30.94
N ASN A 237 6.86 -46.72 30.65
CA ASN A 237 7.90 -47.75 30.67
C ASN A 237 8.43 -48.14 29.28
N GLU A 238 7.70 -47.82 28.20
CA GLU A 238 8.03 -48.27 26.84
C GLU A 238 7.68 -47.21 25.80
N THR A 239 8.64 -46.86 24.95
CA THR A 239 8.39 -45.99 23.79
C THR A 239 7.98 -46.85 22.59
N PHE A 240 6.86 -46.52 21.96
CA PHE A 240 6.40 -47.22 20.76
C PHE A 240 7.31 -46.92 19.56
N ALA A 241 7.59 -47.93 18.74
CA ALA A 241 8.40 -47.78 17.52
C ALA A 241 7.79 -46.76 16.54
N GLN A 242 6.45 -46.64 16.51
CA GLN A 242 5.73 -45.60 15.80
C GLN A 242 4.65 -45.02 16.72
N PRO A 243 4.56 -43.68 16.84
CA PRO A 243 3.52 -43.05 17.61
C PRO A 243 2.12 -43.40 17.08
N ALA A 244 1.18 -43.64 17.99
CA ALA A 244 -0.18 -44.02 17.65
C ALA A 244 -1.12 -42.81 17.63
N CYS A 245 -2.11 -42.87 16.74
CA CYS A 245 -3.19 -41.89 16.68
C CYS A 245 -4.31 -42.23 17.66
N VAL A 246 -4.72 -41.26 18.46
CA VAL A 246 -5.93 -41.35 19.29
C VAL A 246 -6.86 -40.18 18.97
N ASP A 247 -8.16 -40.44 18.99
CA ASP A 247 -9.17 -39.43 18.72
C ASP A 247 -9.08 -38.26 19.72
N THR A 248 -9.19 -37.04 19.22
CA THR A 248 -9.24 -35.82 20.02
C THR A 248 -10.35 -35.82 21.08
N GLN A 249 -11.47 -36.50 20.82
CA GLN A 249 -12.57 -36.63 21.79
C GLN A 249 -12.13 -37.39 23.06
N VAL A 250 -11.29 -38.40 22.92
CA VAL A 250 -10.75 -39.17 24.07
C VAL A 250 -9.84 -38.28 24.91
N LYS A 251 -9.03 -37.45 24.24
CA LYS A 251 -8.19 -36.46 24.91
C LYS A 251 -9.01 -35.42 25.66
N ASP A 252 -10.06 -34.90 25.03
CA ASP A 252 -10.90 -33.87 25.65
C ASP A 252 -11.66 -34.45 26.85
N LYS A 253 -12.13 -35.70 26.73
CA LYS A 253 -12.66 -36.47 27.86
C LYS A 253 -11.61 -36.61 28.97
N TYR A 254 -10.39 -37.02 28.66
CA TYR A 254 -9.31 -37.16 29.65
C TYR A 254 -8.96 -35.83 30.32
N SER A 255 -8.81 -34.76 29.53
CA SER A 255 -8.46 -33.42 30.02
C SER A 255 -9.54 -32.88 30.96
N TRP A 256 -10.81 -33.08 30.60
CA TRP A 256 -11.93 -32.76 31.46
C TRP A 256 -11.91 -33.59 32.76
N PHE A 257 -11.70 -34.90 32.64
CA PHE A 257 -11.64 -35.81 33.79
C PHE A 257 -10.53 -35.45 34.77
N MET A 258 -9.35 -35.11 34.26
CA MET A 258 -8.20 -34.68 35.05
C MET A 258 -8.45 -33.34 35.73
N GLY A 259 -9.11 -32.39 35.06
CA GLY A 259 -9.53 -31.14 35.67
C GLY A 259 -10.42 -31.36 36.89
N GLN A 260 -11.45 -32.20 36.76
CA GLN A 260 -12.36 -32.52 37.87
C GLN A 260 -11.65 -33.23 39.03
N ARG A 261 -10.73 -34.15 38.72
CA ARG A 261 -9.92 -34.83 39.75
C ARG A 261 -9.00 -33.87 40.50
N LEU A 262 -8.40 -32.91 39.82
CA LEU A 262 -7.53 -31.91 40.47
C LEU A 262 -8.30 -31.06 41.48
N GLU A 263 -9.58 -30.76 41.22
CA GLU A 263 -10.40 -29.95 42.11
C GLU A 263 -11.02 -30.75 43.26
N MET A 264 -11.43 -32.00 43.02
CA MET A 264 -12.29 -32.75 43.94
C MET A 264 -11.66 -34.01 44.55
N CYS A 265 -10.53 -34.50 44.04
CA CYS A 265 -9.91 -35.74 44.49
C CYS A 265 -8.54 -35.50 45.13
N ASP A 266 -8.19 -36.31 46.12
CA ASP A 266 -6.85 -36.36 46.67
C ASP A 266 -5.89 -36.97 45.64
N CYS A 267 -4.73 -36.32 45.48
CA CYS A 267 -3.66 -36.72 44.58
C CYS A 267 -2.47 -37.23 45.39
N GLN A 268 -1.86 -38.34 44.96
CA GLN A 268 -0.60 -38.83 45.49
C GLN A 268 0.51 -38.62 44.46
N VAL A 269 1.57 -37.90 44.82
CA VAL A 269 2.77 -37.79 43.95
C VAL A 269 3.63 -39.06 44.09
N PRO A 270 4.55 -39.36 43.15
CA PRO A 270 5.36 -40.59 43.18
C PRO A 270 6.22 -40.73 44.44
N ASN A 271 6.54 -39.62 45.11
CA ASN A 271 7.26 -39.60 46.38
C ASN A 271 6.40 -40.03 47.60
N GLY A 272 5.15 -40.43 47.37
CA GLY A 272 4.23 -40.92 48.40
C GLY A 272 3.45 -39.82 49.14
N THR A 273 3.85 -38.55 49.01
CA THR A 273 3.14 -37.39 49.59
C THR A 273 1.74 -37.24 48.98
N ARG A 274 0.77 -36.88 49.83
CA ARG A 274 -0.62 -36.69 49.45
C ARG A 274 -1.01 -35.22 49.55
N TYR A 275 -1.74 -34.76 48.56
CA TYR A 275 -2.33 -33.44 48.53
C TYR A 275 -3.83 -33.59 48.30
N SER A 276 -4.64 -32.92 49.11
CA SER A 276 -6.08 -32.88 48.90
C SER A 276 -6.43 -31.99 47.70
N GLY A 277 -7.56 -32.27 47.03
CA GLY A 277 -8.03 -31.45 45.91
C GLY A 277 -8.23 -29.97 46.32
N LYS A 278 -8.63 -29.72 47.57
CA LYS A 278 -8.74 -28.36 48.13
C LYS A 278 -7.40 -27.66 48.25
N GLU A 279 -6.37 -28.34 48.78
CA GLU A 279 -5.03 -27.77 48.89
C GLU A 279 -4.44 -27.44 47.51
N ILE A 280 -4.64 -28.31 46.51
CA ILE A 280 -4.19 -28.06 45.13
C ILE A 280 -4.92 -26.84 44.52
N ASN A 281 -6.23 -26.73 44.76
CA ASN A 281 -7.01 -25.59 44.28
C ASN A 281 -6.60 -24.28 44.99
N GLU A 282 -6.35 -24.32 46.29
CA GLU A 282 -5.89 -23.20 47.09
C GLU A 282 -4.48 -22.73 46.70
N MET A 283 -3.60 -23.64 46.23
CA MET A 283 -2.29 -23.27 45.67
C MET A 283 -2.43 -22.38 44.42
N GLY A 284 -3.54 -22.43 43.69
CA GLY A 284 -3.76 -21.64 42.48
C GLY A 284 -2.65 -21.83 41.44
N ARG A 285 -2.41 -20.83 40.56
CA ARG A 285 -1.29 -20.86 39.59
C ARG A 285 0.05 -20.39 40.19
N THR A 286 0.36 -20.79 41.42
CA THR A 286 1.65 -20.47 42.07
C THR A 286 2.76 -21.44 41.65
N ALA A 287 4.01 -21.13 42.00
CA ALA A 287 5.16 -22.00 41.71
C ALA A 287 5.02 -23.41 42.32
N GLN A 288 4.42 -23.51 43.51
CA GLN A 288 4.19 -24.79 44.21
C GLN A 288 3.23 -25.69 43.44
N PHE A 289 2.17 -25.13 42.83
CA PHE A 289 1.27 -25.88 41.97
C PHE A 289 2.00 -26.50 40.77
N TYR A 290 2.85 -25.73 40.09
CA TYR A 290 3.62 -26.25 38.96
C TYR A 290 4.62 -27.35 39.38
N GLU A 291 5.20 -27.26 40.58
CA GLU A 291 6.08 -28.28 41.13
C GLU A 291 5.33 -29.59 41.38
N VAL A 292 4.18 -29.56 42.08
CA VAL A 292 3.33 -30.74 42.32
C VAL A 292 2.85 -31.35 41.01
N MET A 293 2.40 -30.52 40.07
CA MET A 293 1.95 -30.99 38.75
C MET A 293 3.08 -31.61 37.92
N SER A 294 4.32 -31.11 38.05
CA SER A 294 5.49 -31.66 37.35
C SER A 294 5.89 -33.05 37.84
N LEU A 295 5.62 -33.36 39.12
CA LEU A 295 5.87 -34.68 39.71
C LEU A 295 4.86 -35.73 39.24
N GLY A 296 3.69 -35.31 38.74
CA GLY A 296 2.63 -36.19 38.26
C GLY A 296 1.74 -36.72 39.37
N CYS A 297 0.51 -36.19 39.48
CA CYS A 297 -0.48 -36.70 40.43
C CYS A 297 -0.99 -38.08 39.99
N ILE A 298 -0.98 -39.06 40.90
CA ILE A 298 -1.56 -40.40 40.75
C ILE A 298 -2.84 -40.46 41.58
N TYR A 299 -3.94 -40.90 40.97
CA TYR A 299 -5.25 -41.00 41.64
C TYR A 299 -5.64 -42.44 41.98
N ASN A 300 -5.01 -43.44 41.35
CA ASN A 300 -5.27 -44.85 41.58
C ASN A 300 -4.33 -45.43 42.67
N PHE A 301 -4.48 -44.97 43.91
CA PHE A 301 -3.76 -45.51 45.07
C PHE A 301 -4.69 -46.30 46.00
N THR A 302 -4.14 -47.28 46.72
CA THR A 302 -4.86 -48.33 47.48
C THR A 302 -5.83 -47.85 48.56
N SER A 303 -5.85 -46.55 48.90
CA SER A 303 -6.78 -45.97 49.87
C SER A 303 -7.71 -44.91 49.28
N ASN A 304 -7.74 -44.72 47.96
CA ASN A 304 -8.61 -43.72 47.34
C ASN A 304 -10.02 -44.28 47.06
N THR A 305 -10.96 -43.99 47.96
CA THR A 305 -12.39 -44.35 47.82
C THR A 305 -13.26 -43.14 47.47
N GLN A 306 -12.65 -41.98 47.19
CA GLN A 306 -13.38 -40.76 46.91
C GLN A 306 -14.13 -40.86 45.57
N THR A 307 -15.26 -40.18 45.51
CA THR A 307 -16.09 -40.04 44.32
C THR A 307 -16.44 -38.59 44.13
N PHE A 308 -16.53 -38.15 42.88
CA PHE A 308 -17.03 -36.83 42.52
C PHE A 308 -18.24 -36.98 41.60
N GLU A 309 -19.17 -36.02 41.66
CA GLU A 309 -20.34 -35.99 40.80
C GLU A 309 -20.20 -34.82 39.83
N ASP A 310 -20.29 -35.12 38.53
CA ASP A 310 -20.26 -34.09 37.50
C ASP A 310 -21.09 -34.51 36.28
N VAL A 311 -21.19 -33.65 35.28
CA VAL A 311 -21.89 -33.92 34.01
C VAL A 311 -21.23 -35.08 33.25
N ASP A 312 -22.01 -35.96 32.61
CA ASP A 312 -21.45 -37.07 31.84
C ASP A 312 -20.81 -36.54 30.55
N TYR A 313 -19.49 -36.66 30.37
CA TYR A 313 -18.84 -36.19 29.15
C TYR A 313 -18.89 -37.27 28.04
N PRO A 314 -19.35 -36.97 26.80
CA PRO A 314 -19.66 -35.64 26.26
C PRO A 314 -21.13 -35.18 26.39
N ASP A 315 -22.05 -36.03 26.85
CA ASP A 315 -23.48 -35.70 27.04
C ASP A 315 -23.75 -34.89 28.31
N ARG A 316 -23.55 -33.56 28.19
CA ARG A 316 -23.68 -32.59 29.29
C ARG A 316 -25.07 -32.51 29.94
N ASN A 317 -26.05 -33.29 29.48
CA ASN A 317 -27.43 -33.24 29.98
C ASN A 317 -27.69 -34.18 31.16
N SER A 318 -26.78 -35.11 31.46
CA SER A 318 -26.91 -36.04 32.58
C SER A 318 -25.78 -35.85 33.60
N ARG A 319 -26.04 -36.11 34.88
CA ARG A 319 -25.01 -36.16 35.92
C ARG A 319 -24.65 -37.59 36.25
N LYS A 320 -23.37 -37.82 36.51
CA LYS A 320 -22.82 -39.12 36.81
C LYS A 320 -21.80 -39.02 37.94
N THR A 321 -21.91 -39.95 38.88
CA THR A 321 -20.92 -40.11 39.94
C THR A 321 -19.75 -40.93 39.39
N TYR A 322 -18.56 -40.35 39.44
CA TYR A 322 -17.32 -40.96 39.03
C TYR A 322 -16.45 -41.26 40.24
N SER A 323 -15.77 -42.40 40.25
CA SER A 323 -14.75 -42.66 41.26
C SER A 323 -13.45 -41.94 40.88
N CYS A 324 -12.76 -41.38 41.87
CA CYS A 324 -11.45 -40.76 41.69
C CYS A 324 -10.41 -41.76 41.15
N ASN A 325 -10.58 -43.07 41.41
CA ASN A 325 -9.71 -44.14 40.92
C ASN A 325 -10.05 -44.68 39.52
N SER A 326 -11.08 -44.12 38.87
CA SER A 326 -11.51 -44.60 37.55
C SER A 326 -10.38 -44.51 36.52
N THR A 327 -10.48 -45.23 35.42
CA THR A 327 -9.48 -45.16 34.34
C THR A 327 -10.15 -44.62 33.09
N VAL A 328 -9.41 -43.88 32.26
CA VAL A 328 -9.91 -43.46 30.94
C VAL A 328 -9.27 -44.41 29.92
N PRO A 329 -9.99 -45.47 29.48
CA PRO A 329 -9.41 -46.47 28.61
C PRO A 329 -9.11 -45.88 27.23
N VAL A 330 -7.88 -46.10 26.77
CA VAL A 330 -7.40 -45.73 25.44
C VAL A 330 -6.97 -46.99 24.72
N THR A 331 -7.64 -47.32 23.62
CA THR A 331 -7.33 -48.52 22.84
C THR A 331 -6.34 -48.18 21.73
N ILE A 332 -5.19 -48.85 21.74
CA ILE A 332 -4.09 -48.69 20.78
C ILE A 332 -3.68 -50.07 20.30
N LYS A 333 -3.80 -50.35 18.99
CA LYS A 333 -3.41 -51.63 18.38
C LYS A 333 -3.92 -52.86 19.17
N ASP A 334 -5.22 -52.85 19.47
CA ASP A 334 -5.95 -53.91 20.20
C ASP A 334 -5.55 -54.12 21.68
N LYS A 335 -4.76 -53.22 22.25
CA LYS A 335 -4.47 -53.16 23.69
C LYS A 335 -5.10 -51.91 24.31
N THR A 336 -5.69 -52.07 25.48
CA THR A 336 -6.28 -50.96 26.24
C THR A 336 -5.32 -50.52 27.34
N TYR A 337 -4.98 -49.24 27.32
CA TYR A 337 -4.14 -48.57 28.31
C TYR A 337 -4.98 -47.57 29.09
N ASP A 338 -4.57 -47.22 30.31
CA ASP A 338 -5.11 -46.03 30.97
C ASP A 338 -4.42 -44.78 30.41
N ALA A 339 -5.22 -43.75 30.11
CA ALA A 339 -4.75 -42.46 29.63
C ALA A 339 -3.64 -41.85 30.50
N GLN A 340 -3.68 -42.10 31.81
CA GLN A 340 -2.72 -41.59 32.77
C GLN A 340 -1.31 -42.20 32.63
N ASP A 341 -1.21 -43.42 32.11
CA ASP A 341 0.04 -44.15 31.92
C ASP A 341 0.70 -43.89 30.55
N LEU A 342 0.07 -43.06 29.71
CA LEU A 342 0.52 -42.77 28.36
C LEU A 342 1.37 -41.52 28.30
N VAL A 343 2.51 -41.62 27.61
CA VAL A 343 3.33 -40.46 27.23
C VAL A 343 2.75 -39.88 25.95
N THR A 344 2.11 -38.71 26.08
CA THR A 344 1.33 -38.11 25.00
C THR A 344 1.85 -36.74 24.57
N SER A 345 1.43 -36.31 23.38
CA SER A 345 1.72 -35.00 22.82
C SER A 345 0.65 -34.63 21.79
N PHE A 346 0.72 -33.41 21.26
CA PHE A 346 -0.14 -32.99 20.16
C PHE A 346 0.52 -33.28 18.82
N GLY A 347 -0.28 -33.63 17.83
CA GLY A 347 0.20 -33.91 16.50
C GLY A 347 -0.92 -34.15 15.51
N TYR A 348 -0.56 -34.75 14.38
CA TYR A 348 -1.49 -35.08 13.30
C TYR A 348 -1.37 -36.56 12.93
N CYS A 349 -2.48 -37.17 12.57
CA CYS A 349 -2.58 -38.55 12.15
C CYS A 349 -2.65 -38.67 10.64
N HIS A 350 -1.86 -39.58 10.08
CA HIS A 350 -1.99 -40.06 8.71
C HIS A 350 -1.91 -41.59 8.70
N GLN A 351 -2.92 -42.27 8.14
CA GLN A 351 -2.95 -43.74 8.01
C GLN A 351 -2.57 -44.51 9.30
N ALA A 352 -3.08 -44.06 10.45
CA ALA A 352 -2.85 -44.61 11.80
C ALA A 352 -1.45 -44.38 12.42
N ILE A 353 -0.56 -43.64 11.75
CA ILE A 353 0.71 -43.16 12.31
C ILE A 353 0.55 -41.69 12.72
N ALA A 354 0.98 -41.36 13.94
CA ALA A 354 0.95 -40.00 14.44
C ALA A 354 2.31 -39.31 14.23
N TYR A 355 2.24 -38.05 13.79
CA TYR A 355 3.39 -37.21 13.47
C TYR A 355 3.33 -35.93 14.31
N ASN A 356 4.52 -35.43 14.69
CA ASN A 356 4.64 -34.16 15.40
C ASN A 356 4.31 -32.99 14.45
N GLU A 357 3.69 -31.94 14.98
CA GLU A 357 3.37 -30.73 14.23
C GLU A 357 4.63 -30.10 13.60
N THR A 358 5.70 -29.93 14.39
CA THR A 358 6.96 -29.35 13.89
C THR A 358 7.62 -30.17 12.77
N TYR A 359 7.43 -31.50 12.78
CA TYR A 359 7.93 -32.37 11.72
C TYR A 359 7.16 -32.13 10.41
N LEU A 360 5.82 -32.07 10.48
CA LEU A 360 4.99 -31.85 9.30
C LEU A 360 5.10 -30.43 8.77
N GLU A 361 5.22 -29.43 9.65
CA GLU A 361 5.51 -28.04 9.25
C GLU A 361 6.80 -27.97 8.42
N GLY A 362 7.89 -28.58 8.91
CA GLY A 362 9.19 -28.62 8.24
C GLY A 362 9.20 -29.40 6.92
N LYS A 363 8.18 -30.23 6.67
CA LYS A 363 7.99 -31.01 5.43
C LYS A 363 6.84 -30.51 4.57
N SER A 364 6.18 -29.43 4.98
CA SER A 364 5.07 -28.85 4.25
C SER A 364 5.54 -27.80 3.25
N ARG A 365 4.92 -27.78 2.08
CA ARG A 365 5.17 -26.82 1.01
C ARG A 365 3.86 -26.35 0.40
N CYS A 366 3.80 -25.09 0.00
CA CYS A 366 2.65 -24.58 -0.76
C CYS A 366 2.82 -24.95 -2.23
N LEU A 367 1.81 -25.56 -2.82
CA LEU A 367 1.74 -25.83 -4.26
C LEU A 367 0.40 -25.35 -4.81
N PRO A 368 0.32 -25.00 -6.11
CA PRO A 368 -0.95 -24.65 -6.75
C PRO A 368 -1.99 -25.75 -6.58
N ASP A 369 -3.24 -25.36 -6.29
CA ASP A 369 -4.36 -26.30 -6.23
C ASP A 369 -4.70 -26.80 -7.64
N THR A 370 -4.28 -28.02 -7.94
CA THR A 370 -4.57 -28.69 -9.22
C THR A 370 -5.89 -29.43 -9.22
N ALA A 371 -6.46 -29.73 -8.04
CA ALA A 371 -7.74 -30.41 -7.91
C ALA A 371 -8.91 -29.44 -8.13
N HIS A 372 -8.80 -28.22 -7.60
CA HIS A 372 -9.79 -27.16 -7.73
C HIS A 372 -9.14 -25.86 -8.18
N PRO A 373 -8.73 -25.75 -9.46
CA PRO A 373 -7.98 -24.60 -9.95
C PRO A 373 -8.80 -23.32 -9.79
N SER A 374 -8.30 -22.44 -8.93
CA SER A 374 -8.85 -21.13 -8.66
C SER A 374 -7.73 -20.11 -8.57
N TYR A 375 -8.07 -18.84 -8.69
CA TYR A 375 -7.14 -17.73 -8.70
C TYR A 375 -7.56 -16.68 -7.68
N GLU A 376 -6.57 -16.03 -7.12
CA GLU A 376 -6.71 -14.97 -6.15
C GLU A 376 -6.16 -13.68 -6.77
N TRP A 377 -6.85 -12.56 -6.57
CA TRP A 377 -6.35 -11.24 -6.96
C TRP A 377 -5.88 -10.49 -5.72
N GLY A 378 -4.77 -9.77 -5.82
CA GLY A 378 -4.20 -9.15 -4.64
C GLY A 378 -3.24 -8.01 -4.92
N PHE A 379 -2.67 -7.53 -3.83
CA PHE A 379 -1.71 -6.46 -3.78
C PHE A 379 -0.42 -6.93 -3.11
N SER A 380 0.70 -6.43 -3.59
CA SER A 380 1.92 -6.38 -2.80
C SER A 380 1.86 -5.19 -1.86
N THR A 381 1.72 -5.44 -0.56
CA THR A 381 1.61 -4.37 0.44
C THR A 381 2.88 -3.51 0.48
N LEU A 382 4.06 -4.11 0.31
CA LEU A 382 5.32 -3.38 0.34
C LEU A 382 5.44 -2.41 -0.83
N LEU A 383 5.21 -2.87 -2.06
CA LEU A 383 5.27 -2.00 -3.24
C LEU A 383 4.13 -0.97 -3.24
N SER A 384 2.93 -1.35 -2.79
CA SER A 384 1.82 -0.42 -2.60
C SER A 384 2.18 0.68 -1.58
N GLY A 385 2.85 0.33 -0.49
CA GLY A 385 3.30 1.30 0.51
C GLY A 385 4.40 2.24 -0.02
N LEU A 386 5.39 1.71 -0.73
CA LEU A 386 6.41 2.52 -1.40
C LEU A 386 5.78 3.48 -2.41
N PHE A 387 4.80 3.01 -3.18
CA PHE A 387 4.05 3.83 -4.11
C PHE A 387 3.29 4.95 -3.39
N VAL A 388 2.60 4.66 -2.29
CA VAL A 388 1.90 5.68 -1.50
C VAL A 388 2.89 6.72 -0.96
N PHE A 389 4.03 6.32 -0.41
CA PHE A 389 5.04 7.30 0.07
C PHE A 389 5.56 8.20 -1.04
N VAL A 390 5.94 7.63 -2.19
CA VAL A 390 6.45 8.39 -3.33
C VAL A 390 5.36 9.30 -3.92
N THR A 391 4.13 8.79 -4.06
CA THR A 391 2.98 9.55 -4.56
C THR A 391 2.68 10.72 -3.63
N SER A 392 2.64 10.50 -2.32
CA SER A 392 2.37 11.57 -1.35
C SER A 392 3.45 12.64 -1.37
N ALA A 393 4.73 12.25 -1.44
CA ALA A 393 5.82 13.20 -1.60
C ALA A 393 5.69 14.02 -2.89
N TRP A 394 5.35 13.38 -4.01
CA TRP A 394 5.15 14.02 -5.30
C TRP A 394 3.94 14.99 -5.32
N VAL A 395 2.81 14.59 -4.72
CA VAL A 395 1.62 15.44 -4.61
C VAL A 395 1.92 16.68 -3.76
N VAL A 396 2.60 16.50 -2.63
CA VAL A 396 3.00 17.63 -1.76
C VAL A 396 3.98 18.55 -2.48
N SER A 397 4.97 18.03 -3.20
CA SER A 397 5.90 18.86 -3.97
C SER A 397 5.21 19.61 -5.11
N MET A 398 4.23 19.00 -5.78
CA MET A 398 3.39 19.67 -6.78
C MET A 398 2.56 20.79 -6.17
N TYR A 399 1.99 20.56 -4.99
CA TYR A 399 1.23 21.58 -4.28
C TYR A 399 2.11 22.76 -3.85
N ILE A 400 3.32 22.50 -3.35
CA ILE A 400 4.30 23.55 -3.01
C ILE A 400 4.64 24.37 -4.26
N LEU A 401 4.95 23.72 -5.38
CA LEU A 401 5.28 24.41 -6.63
C LEU A 401 4.09 25.24 -7.14
N TRP A 402 2.88 24.71 -7.03
CA TRP A 402 1.67 25.44 -7.36
C TRP A 402 1.48 26.67 -6.47
N LEU A 403 1.58 26.53 -5.14
CA LEU A 403 1.48 27.66 -4.20
C LEU A 403 2.56 28.71 -4.47
N ASP A 404 3.79 28.29 -4.72
CA ASP A 404 4.91 29.18 -5.05
C ASP A 404 4.63 29.98 -6.34
N SER A 405 4.01 29.34 -7.34
CA SER A 405 3.56 30.03 -8.56
C SER A 405 2.44 31.04 -8.29
N GLN A 406 1.44 30.70 -7.46
CA GLN A 406 0.30 31.58 -7.16
C GLN A 406 0.69 32.84 -6.36
N HIS A 407 1.67 32.72 -5.45
CA HIS A 407 2.11 33.84 -4.61
C HIS A 407 3.25 34.65 -5.23
N GLY A 408 4.10 34.00 -6.04
CA GLY A 408 5.33 34.60 -6.52
C GLY A 408 5.34 35.02 -7.99
N SER A 409 4.23 34.89 -8.72
CA SER A 409 4.11 35.33 -10.12
C SER A 409 3.05 36.40 -10.29
N THR A 410 3.45 37.57 -10.82
CA THR A 410 2.53 38.67 -11.13
C THR A 410 1.57 38.31 -12.27
N LEU A 411 2.04 37.60 -13.31
CA LEU A 411 1.20 37.15 -14.44
C LEU A 411 0.10 36.19 -13.96
N VAL A 412 0.45 35.21 -13.13
CA VAL A 412 -0.53 34.26 -12.59
C VAL A 412 -1.54 34.99 -11.70
N GLN A 413 -1.11 35.97 -10.90
CA GLN A 413 -2.00 36.78 -10.06
C GLN A 413 -2.96 37.67 -10.86
N MET A 414 -2.52 38.17 -12.02
CA MET A 414 -3.37 38.88 -12.99
C MET A 414 -4.33 37.94 -13.74
N GLY A 415 -4.34 36.64 -13.42
CA GLY A 415 -5.20 35.64 -14.05
C GLY A 415 -4.70 35.18 -15.43
N TYR A 416 -3.44 35.46 -15.75
CA TYR A 416 -2.84 35.00 -17.00
C TYR A 416 -2.66 33.49 -16.98
N ARG A 417 -3.20 32.81 -18.00
CA ARG A 417 -2.97 31.39 -18.28
C ARG A 417 -2.20 31.26 -19.57
N MET A 418 -1.14 30.46 -19.56
CA MET A 418 -0.34 30.15 -20.75
C MET A 418 -1.13 29.18 -21.62
N THR A 419 -1.91 29.70 -22.56
CA THR A 419 -2.57 28.89 -23.59
C THR A 419 -1.72 28.89 -24.86
N PRO A 420 -1.81 27.85 -25.71
CA PRO A 420 -1.09 27.82 -26.98
C PRO A 420 -1.36 29.08 -27.82
N LEU A 421 -2.62 29.51 -27.89
CA LEU A 421 -2.99 30.73 -28.61
C LEU A 421 -2.27 31.99 -28.09
N ARG A 422 -2.23 32.16 -26.76
CA ARG A 422 -1.55 33.31 -26.15
C ARG A 422 -0.03 33.23 -26.31
N ALA A 423 0.52 32.03 -26.25
CA ALA A 423 1.93 31.80 -26.54
C ALA A 423 2.27 32.17 -27.99
N ALA A 424 1.40 31.83 -28.96
CA ALA A 424 1.58 32.23 -30.36
C ALA A 424 1.61 33.76 -30.52
N PHE A 425 0.71 34.48 -29.85
CA PHE A 425 0.72 35.95 -29.87
C PHE A 425 1.96 36.55 -29.20
N ALA A 426 2.38 36.01 -28.06
CA ALA A 426 3.61 36.45 -27.39
C ALA A 426 4.84 36.24 -28.26
N MET A 427 4.92 35.11 -28.98
CA MET A 427 5.98 34.87 -29.95
C MET A 427 5.90 35.80 -31.16
N ALA A 428 4.71 36.05 -31.71
CA ALA A 428 4.55 36.97 -32.83
C ALA A 428 5.03 38.39 -32.45
N ARG A 429 4.71 38.85 -31.24
CA ARG A 429 5.19 40.13 -30.71
C ARG A 429 6.72 40.14 -30.52
N ALA A 430 7.28 39.07 -29.93
CA ALA A 430 8.74 38.93 -29.79
C ALA A 430 9.47 38.91 -31.14
N ALA A 431 8.90 38.22 -32.13
CA ALA A 431 9.45 38.11 -33.47
C ALA A 431 9.39 39.46 -34.20
N ARG A 432 8.29 40.20 -34.07
CA ARG A 432 8.15 41.57 -34.58
C ARG A 432 9.18 42.53 -33.96
N GLN A 433 9.34 42.49 -32.63
CA GLN A 433 10.34 43.33 -31.94
C GLN A 433 11.78 43.03 -32.41
N ARG A 434 12.08 41.79 -32.78
CA ARG A 434 13.42 41.40 -33.24
C ARG A 434 13.68 41.74 -34.70
N THR A 435 12.72 41.46 -35.57
CA THR A 435 12.86 41.54 -37.04
C THR A 435 12.41 42.88 -37.62
N GLY A 436 11.58 43.63 -36.88
CA GLY A 436 10.94 44.85 -37.38
C GLY A 436 9.83 44.60 -38.41
N TYR A 437 9.53 43.35 -38.76
CA TYR A 437 8.53 43.02 -39.77
C TYR A 437 7.10 43.21 -39.27
N CYS A 438 6.21 43.66 -40.17
CA CYS A 438 4.77 43.66 -39.92
C CYS A 438 4.20 42.23 -39.98
N GLU A 439 3.01 42.01 -39.42
CA GLU A 439 2.37 40.68 -39.34
C GLU A 439 2.29 39.96 -40.70
N LYS A 440 1.89 40.69 -41.75
CA LYS A 440 1.81 40.15 -43.12
C LYS A 440 3.17 39.76 -43.69
N GLN A 441 4.23 40.43 -43.28
CA GLN A 441 5.61 40.13 -43.69
C GLN A 441 6.16 38.94 -42.90
N LEU A 442 5.88 38.85 -41.59
CA LEU A 442 6.25 37.68 -40.76
C LEU A 442 5.66 36.37 -41.29
N VAL A 443 4.42 36.38 -41.76
CA VAL A 443 3.76 35.18 -42.31
C VAL A 443 4.33 34.78 -43.68
N ARG A 444 4.88 35.73 -44.44
CA ARG A 444 5.40 35.52 -45.80
C ARG A 444 6.92 35.42 -45.86
N ALA A 445 7.61 35.67 -44.75
CA ALA A 445 9.05 35.59 -44.67
C ALA A 445 9.51 34.15 -44.88
N ASP A 446 10.66 33.99 -45.52
CA ASP A 446 11.28 32.69 -45.69
C ASP A 446 11.57 32.05 -44.32
N THR A 447 11.13 30.80 -44.15
CA THR A 447 11.21 30.10 -42.86
C THR A 447 12.65 29.90 -42.40
N GLU A 448 13.58 29.55 -43.29
CA GLU A 448 14.98 29.32 -42.90
C GLU A 448 15.67 30.62 -42.49
N ALA A 449 15.44 31.71 -43.23
CA ALA A 449 15.93 33.03 -42.86
C ALA A 449 15.37 33.51 -41.51
N LEU A 450 14.06 33.33 -41.28
CA LEU A 450 13.38 33.74 -40.06
C LEU A 450 13.86 32.93 -38.85
N GLU A 451 14.01 31.61 -38.99
CA GLU A 451 14.55 30.74 -37.93
C GLU A 451 16.00 31.10 -37.59
N LYS A 452 16.83 31.37 -38.60
CA LYS A 452 18.23 31.77 -38.40
C LYS A 452 18.35 33.09 -37.63
N GLU A 453 17.45 34.03 -37.89
CA GLU A 453 17.40 35.33 -37.22
C GLU A 453 16.82 35.23 -35.80
N LEU A 454 15.76 34.45 -35.60
CA LEU A 454 15.08 34.30 -34.32
C LEU A 454 15.83 33.40 -33.33
N TYR A 455 16.31 32.24 -33.78
CA TYR A 455 17.01 31.27 -32.94
C TYR A 455 18.49 31.63 -32.73
N GLY A 456 19.05 32.44 -33.63
CA GLY A 456 20.44 32.90 -33.61
C GLY A 456 21.45 31.85 -34.07
N GLN A 457 22.55 32.31 -34.68
CA GLN A 457 23.70 31.48 -35.07
C GLN A 457 24.76 31.46 -33.96
N LYS A 458 25.74 30.54 -34.05
CA LYS A 458 26.87 30.42 -33.13
C LYS A 458 27.63 31.77 -33.08
N GLY A 459 27.38 32.58 -32.04
CA GLY A 459 27.96 33.92 -31.87
C GLY A 459 26.99 35.10 -31.97
N SER A 460 25.72 34.92 -32.36
CA SER A 460 24.72 36.00 -32.42
C SER A 460 23.77 36.03 -31.20
N LYS A 461 23.21 37.20 -30.89
CA LYS A 461 22.23 37.37 -29.80
C LYS A 461 20.90 36.70 -30.18
N LYS A 462 20.56 35.62 -29.47
CA LYS A 462 19.27 34.90 -29.57
C LYS A 462 18.10 35.79 -29.14
N THR A 463 16.96 35.64 -29.79
CA THR A 463 15.72 36.33 -29.40
C THR A 463 15.24 35.82 -28.06
N LYS A 464 14.80 36.76 -27.22
CA LYS A 464 14.36 36.51 -25.86
C LYS A 464 12.90 36.91 -25.72
N VAL A 465 12.13 36.08 -25.06
CA VAL A 465 10.77 36.39 -24.62
C VAL A 465 10.87 36.81 -23.16
N ASP A 466 10.63 38.09 -22.90
CA ASP A 466 10.72 38.72 -21.59
C ASP A 466 9.34 39.13 -21.06
N PHE A 467 9.31 39.54 -19.78
CA PHE A 467 8.08 39.94 -19.10
C PHE A 467 7.37 41.14 -19.76
N GLY A 468 8.14 42.07 -20.36
CA GLY A 468 7.61 43.28 -20.97
C GLY A 468 6.60 43.02 -22.09
N ILE A 469 6.75 41.92 -22.83
CA ILE A 469 5.82 41.47 -23.87
C ILE A 469 4.39 41.25 -23.34
N PHE A 470 4.26 40.93 -22.05
CA PHE A 470 2.98 40.55 -21.42
C PHE A 470 2.30 41.70 -20.66
N VAL A 471 3.01 42.80 -20.36
CA VAL A 471 2.53 43.85 -19.43
C VAL A 471 2.50 45.25 -20.03
N GLU A 472 3.13 45.51 -21.19
CA GLU A 472 3.04 46.85 -21.81
C GLU A 472 1.58 47.28 -22.04
N ASP A 473 1.17 48.28 -21.25
CA ASP A 473 -0.11 48.98 -21.32
C ASP A 473 -0.30 49.56 -22.72
N THR A 474 -1.41 49.22 -23.34
CA THR A 474 -1.94 49.91 -24.51
C THR A 474 -2.45 51.29 -24.10
N GLU A 475 -1.55 52.23 -23.83
CA GLU A 475 -1.82 53.68 -23.89
C GLU A 475 -0.76 54.33 -24.78
N GLY A 476 -0.89 54.05 -26.06
CA GLY A 476 -0.01 54.57 -27.09
C GLY A 476 -0.27 53.79 -28.35
N GLY A 477 -1.26 54.21 -29.13
CA GLY A 477 -1.32 53.79 -30.52
C GLY A 477 0.01 54.14 -31.16
N GLU A 478 0.84 53.14 -31.42
CA GLU A 478 1.99 53.30 -32.29
C GLU A 478 1.43 53.53 -33.69
N GLU A 479 1.23 54.83 -33.98
CA GLU A 479 1.18 55.39 -35.32
C GLU A 479 2.18 54.66 -36.21
N MET A 480 1.70 54.27 -37.39
CA MET A 480 2.53 53.89 -38.52
C MET A 480 3.53 55.02 -38.84
N ARG A 481 4.69 55.04 -38.19
CA ARG A 481 5.81 55.89 -38.60
C ARG A 481 6.60 55.17 -39.68
N GLY A 482 6.47 55.72 -40.88
CA GLY A 482 7.63 56.00 -41.72
C GLY A 482 8.01 54.88 -42.66
N TRP A 483 7.35 54.84 -43.81
CA TRP A 483 8.04 54.50 -45.04
C TRP A 483 9.21 55.48 -45.23
N GLN A 484 10.42 55.01 -44.94
CA GLN A 484 11.63 55.64 -45.44
C GLN A 484 12.26 54.63 -46.40
N LYS A 485 12.07 54.88 -47.70
CA LYS A 485 12.85 54.25 -48.77
C LYS A 485 14.32 54.50 -48.45
N VAL A 486 15.03 53.46 -48.03
CA VAL A 486 16.49 53.45 -48.12
C VAL A 486 16.82 52.98 -49.53
N GLY A 487 17.50 53.87 -50.25
CA GLY A 487 17.77 53.78 -51.67
C GLY A 487 18.48 52.49 -52.08
N ASP A 488 17.97 51.95 -53.18
CA ASP A 488 18.75 51.22 -54.14
C ASP A 488 19.57 52.26 -54.92
N ASP A 489 20.85 52.35 -54.62
CA ASP A 489 21.84 52.98 -55.50
C ASP A 489 23.20 52.33 -55.19
N ARG A 490 23.39 51.16 -55.79
CA ARG A 490 24.72 50.67 -56.15
C ARG A 490 24.66 49.88 -57.45
N ASN A 491 25.34 50.43 -58.45
CA ASN A 491 25.82 49.87 -59.72
C ASN A 491 24.89 49.92 -60.94
N SER A 492 25.10 50.95 -61.76
CA SER A 492 25.42 50.72 -63.18
C SER A 492 26.56 51.65 -63.63
N ARG A 493 27.40 51.11 -64.50
CA ARG A 493 28.33 51.86 -65.36
C ARG A 493 27.61 52.92 -66.18
#